data_AF-A0A846LGC4-F1
#
_entry.id   AF-A0A846LGC4-F1
#
_cell.length_a   1.000
_cell.length_b   1.000
_cell.length_c   1.000
_cell.angle_alpha   90.00
_cell.angle_beta   90.00
_cell.angle_gamma   90.00
#
_symmetry.space_group_name_H-M   'P 1'
#
loop_
_entity.id
_entity.type
_entity.pdbx_description
1 polymer ?
#
loop_
_entity_poly.entity_id
_entity_poly.type
_entity_poly.pdbx_seq_one_letter_code
_entity_poly.pdbx_strand_id
1 'polypeptide(L)'
;MSRPLTTSTSSPPDQDQPHAAGRFGGRAVLGLVALLVGAVPFLVLWLLVQGSWSPLASLDGEVAADLNQAVSGSPVAVSVLRAVTDLGGTGASVLVTVLATLFLLIRRHRRLAAYVAVTGMGLPVLILLTKYVADRARPVVLDPVVDTPSNASFPSGHAMTAVVTWGVLLLVLLPVVSRRVRPWLVAGFALLVFVIGFTRLALGVHFVSDVLAGWALGAAWLAITTAAFRGWQHDRHEYSDEPLDPLDVDPADAPHPAPTHQSVLPAGRTTVGQLAGAAAALFVSLVGLGLLVTRVLDDTALGRFDRSVAAWFVEQRTETLTTVAEAVGVLSGTRAVIAVGLSLAVLSLAWVGSWRPVVFVLVVIVGEVGLYFVIGLVVGRVRPDVVDLTEGLPAGAAWPSGHAAAACAIYGALAALVIGYGVSRRRWAVLAVPVLVAPAIGVSRVYVAAHFPTDVVAGLLLGSLWVLACAWAFQLRSGQGVRHPATAAGMASR
;
A
#
# COMPACT_ATOMS: atom_id res chain seq x y z
N MET A 1 42.56 66.10 -40.57
CA MET A 1 42.02 65.25 -39.47
C MET A 1 40.57 65.67 -39.27
N SER A 2 39.63 64.83 -39.71
CA SER A 2 38.29 65.27 -40.10
C SER A 2 37.21 64.67 -39.18
N ARG A 3 36.62 65.53 -38.33
CA ARG A 3 35.20 65.53 -37.86
C ARG A 3 34.65 64.28 -37.09
N PRO A 4 33.46 64.33 -36.45
CA PRO A 4 33.21 64.91 -35.11
C PRO A 4 32.48 63.94 -34.14
N LEU A 5 32.32 64.37 -32.88
CA LEU A 5 31.47 63.76 -31.85
C LEU A 5 29.97 63.96 -32.12
N THR A 6 29.21 62.85 -32.22
CA THR A 6 27.75 62.72 -32.09
C THR A 6 27.50 61.24 -31.74
N THR A 7 26.66 60.78 -30.81
CA THR A 7 25.44 61.28 -30.19
C THR A 7 25.19 60.48 -28.91
N SER A 8 24.71 61.15 -27.86
CA SER A 8 23.96 60.54 -26.76
C SER A 8 22.64 59.99 -27.30
N THR A 9 22.37 58.70 -27.11
CA THR A 9 21.02 58.13 -27.18
C THR A 9 20.75 57.30 -25.94
N SER A 10 20.00 57.92 -25.04
CA SER A 10 19.07 57.36 -24.04
C SER A 10 18.93 55.82 -24.04
N SER A 11 19.31 55.22 -22.91
CA SER A 11 18.78 53.93 -22.47
C SER A 11 17.25 54.02 -22.37
N PRO A 12 16.48 53.08 -22.92
CA PRO A 12 15.05 53.05 -22.66
C PRO A 12 14.80 52.66 -21.19
N PRO A 13 13.72 53.16 -20.57
CA PRO A 13 13.37 52.77 -19.21
C PRO A 13 13.05 51.28 -19.20
N ASP A 14 13.56 50.61 -18.17
CA ASP A 14 13.24 49.23 -17.81
C ASP A 14 11.71 49.10 -17.79
N GLN A 15 11.14 48.47 -18.83
CA GLN A 15 9.72 48.17 -18.87
C GLN A 15 9.49 47.04 -17.88
N ASP A 16 9.10 47.44 -16.67
CA ASP A 16 8.43 46.62 -15.65
C ASP A 16 7.72 45.42 -16.27
N GLN A 17 8.23 44.23 -16.00
CA GLN A 17 7.65 42.96 -16.43
C GLN A 17 6.25 42.77 -15.80
N PRO A 18 5.12 42.86 -16.56
CA PRO A 18 3.80 42.59 -16.00
C PRO A 18 3.42 41.10 -16.12
N HIS A 19 4.34 40.23 -16.54
CA HIS A 19 3.97 38.89 -17.03
C HIS A 19 4.12 37.74 -16.02
N ALA A 20 4.81 37.94 -14.90
CA ALA A 20 4.98 36.91 -13.86
C ALA A 20 3.73 36.81 -12.94
N ALA A 21 3.21 37.96 -12.48
CA ALA A 21 2.06 38.00 -11.56
C ALA A 21 0.74 37.49 -12.20
N GLY A 22 0.51 37.75 -13.49
CA GLY A 22 -0.72 37.34 -14.18
C GLY A 22 -0.87 35.82 -14.41
N ARG A 23 0.24 35.08 -14.52
CA ARG A 23 0.22 33.62 -14.73
C ARG A 23 0.05 32.83 -13.43
N PHE A 24 0.44 33.41 -12.30
CA PHE A 24 0.28 32.82 -10.96
C PHE A 24 -1.19 32.89 -10.52
N GLY A 25 -1.84 34.04 -10.74
CA GLY A 25 -3.28 34.22 -10.48
C GLY A 25 -4.17 33.26 -11.27
N GLY A 26 -3.93 33.11 -12.59
CA GLY A 26 -4.75 32.23 -13.44
C GLY A 26 -4.72 30.75 -13.05
N ARG A 27 -3.59 30.24 -12.54
CA ARG A 27 -3.43 28.83 -12.13
C ARG A 27 -4.01 28.54 -10.75
N ALA A 28 -3.90 29.49 -9.82
CA ALA A 28 -4.58 29.42 -8.53
C ALA A 28 -6.10 29.47 -8.69
N VAL A 29 -6.60 30.32 -9.61
CA VAL A 29 -8.02 30.37 -9.98
C VAL A 29 -8.49 29.04 -10.58
N LEU A 30 -7.71 28.40 -11.45
CA LEU A 30 -8.02 27.06 -11.98
C LEU A 30 -8.10 25.98 -10.88
N GLY A 31 -7.22 26.04 -9.88
CA GLY A 31 -7.26 25.14 -8.72
C GLY A 31 -8.49 25.37 -7.84
N LEU A 32 -8.84 26.64 -7.60
CA LEU A 32 -10.03 27.04 -6.84
C LEU A 32 -11.32 26.67 -7.57
N VAL A 33 -11.39 26.86 -8.89
CA VAL A 33 -12.53 26.46 -9.71
C VAL A 33 -12.69 24.94 -9.71
N ALA A 34 -11.60 24.18 -9.85
CA ALA A 34 -11.66 22.72 -9.76
C ALA A 34 -12.12 22.22 -8.38
N LEU A 35 -11.70 22.89 -7.30
CA LEU A 35 -12.18 22.64 -5.95
C LEU A 35 -13.68 22.90 -5.82
N LEU A 36 -14.16 24.07 -6.28
CA LEU A 36 -15.57 24.44 -6.20
C LEU A 36 -16.45 23.51 -7.02
N VAL A 37 -15.98 23.07 -8.21
CA VAL A 37 -16.69 22.12 -9.08
C VAL A 37 -16.82 20.72 -8.43
N GLY A 38 -15.93 20.33 -7.52
CA GLY A 38 -16.08 19.08 -6.77
C GLY A 38 -16.82 19.24 -5.43
N ALA A 39 -16.48 20.26 -4.65
CA ALA A 39 -17.02 20.45 -3.30
C ALA A 39 -18.47 20.94 -3.30
N VAL A 40 -18.86 21.84 -4.20
CA VAL A 40 -20.23 22.38 -4.24
C VAL A 40 -21.24 21.32 -4.63
N PRO A 41 -21.05 20.51 -5.71
CA PRO A 41 -21.99 19.44 -6.02
C PRO A 41 -22.07 18.38 -4.93
N PHE A 42 -20.94 18.06 -4.28
CA PHE A 42 -20.95 17.15 -3.13
C PHE A 42 -21.83 17.68 -1.99
N LEU A 43 -21.66 18.95 -1.60
CA LEU A 43 -22.45 19.57 -0.53
C LEU A 43 -23.93 19.66 -0.90
N VAL A 44 -24.26 20.04 -2.14
CA VAL A 44 -25.64 20.08 -2.63
C VAL A 44 -26.27 18.70 -2.58
N LEU A 45 -25.60 17.66 -3.11
CA LEU A 45 -26.11 16.29 -3.06
C LEU A 45 -26.29 15.81 -1.61
N TRP A 46 -25.34 16.10 -0.73
CA TRP A 46 -25.44 15.75 0.69
C TRP A 46 -26.65 16.43 1.35
N LEU A 47 -26.88 17.72 1.11
CA LEU A 47 -28.04 18.44 1.64
C LEU A 47 -29.36 17.93 1.07
N LEU A 48 -29.43 17.62 -0.23
CA LEU A 48 -30.63 17.06 -0.86
C LEU A 48 -30.97 15.66 -0.32
N VAL A 49 -29.94 14.85 -0.06
CA VAL A 49 -30.08 13.53 0.55
C VAL A 49 -30.54 13.63 2.00
N GLN A 50 -29.91 14.49 2.81
CA GLN A 50 -30.31 14.73 4.21
C GLN A 50 -31.71 15.33 4.32
N GLY A 51 -32.07 16.22 3.38
CA GLY A 51 -33.40 16.80 3.28
C GLY A 51 -34.45 15.88 2.69
N SER A 52 -34.10 14.64 2.30
CA SER A 52 -35.01 13.66 1.69
C SER A 52 -35.80 14.22 0.50
N TRP A 53 -35.16 15.03 -0.35
CA TRP A 53 -35.84 15.72 -1.44
C TRP A 53 -36.46 14.71 -2.42
N SER A 54 -37.79 14.75 -2.55
CA SER A 54 -38.57 13.67 -3.17
C SER A 54 -38.15 13.29 -4.59
N PRO A 55 -37.80 14.21 -5.51
CA PRO A 55 -37.39 13.83 -6.87
C PRO A 55 -36.06 13.08 -6.90
N LEU A 56 -35.12 13.42 -6.00
CA LEU A 56 -33.85 12.70 -5.91
C LEU A 56 -34.02 11.35 -5.24
N ALA A 57 -34.84 11.29 -4.18
CA ALA A 57 -35.12 10.04 -3.47
C ALA A 57 -35.87 9.02 -4.34
N SER A 58 -36.85 9.47 -5.16
CA SER A 58 -37.55 8.59 -6.09
C SER A 58 -36.62 8.08 -7.19
N LEU A 59 -35.83 8.96 -7.80
CA LEU A 59 -34.86 8.58 -8.83
C LEU A 59 -33.83 7.58 -8.29
N ASP A 60 -33.31 7.83 -7.08
CA ASP A 60 -32.36 6.93 -6.42
C ASP A 60 -32.97 5.52 -6.22
N GLY A 61 -34.22 5.45 -5.76
CA GLY A 61 -34.93 4.19 -5.52
C GLY A 61 -35.25 3.42 -6.80
N GLU A 62 -35.85 4.09 -7.78
CA GLU A 62 -36.25 3.49 -9.07
C GLU A 62 -35.03 2.95 -9.83
N VAL A 63 -33.99 3.76 -10.00
CA VAL A 63 -32.79 3.36 -10.75
C VAL A 63 -32.06 2.20 -10.06
N ALA A 64 -31.96 2.21 -8.73
CA ALA A 64 -31.31 1.12 -8.00
C ALA A 64 -32.10 -0.18 -8.11
N ALA A 65 -33.43 -0.13 -8.03
CA ALA A 65 -34.29 -1.30 -8.14
C ALA A 65 -34.26 -1.90 -9.56
N ASP A 66 -34.45 -1.07 -10.59
CA ASP A 66 -34.52 -1.52 -11.99
C ASP A 66 -33.19 -2.16 -12.43
N LEU A 67 -32.07 -1.52 -12.10
CA LEU A 67 -30.75 -2.04 -12.47
C LEU A 67 -30.39 -3.32 -11.70
N ASN A 68 -30.74 -3.40 -10.41
CA ASN A 68 -30.51 -4.61 -9.63
C ASN A 68 -31.34 -5.78 -10.15
N GLN A 69 -32.63 -5.57 -10.44
CA GLN A 69 -33.51 -6.58 -10.99
C GLN A 69 -33.02 -7.11 -12.35
N ALA A 70 -32.47 -6.24 -13.20
CA ALA A 70 -31.93 -6.63 -14.49
C ALA A 70 -30.69 -7.55 -14.39
N VAL A 71 -29.99 -7.54 -13.25
CA VAL A 71 -28.70 -8.21 -13.08
C VAL A 71 -28.77 -9.40 -12.11
N SER A 72 -29.62 -9.34 -11.08
CA SER A 72 -29.66 -10.32 -9.99
C SER A 72 -29.94 -11.75 -10.47
N GLY A 73 -30.72 -11.90 -11.56
CA GLY A 73 -31.05 -13.20 -12.15
C GLY A 73 -29.90 -13.93 -12.87
N SER A 74 -28.74 -13.29 -13.07
CA SER A 74 -27.60 -13.88 -13.79
C SER A 74 -26.32 -13.91 -12.95
N PRO A 75 -25.90 -15.08 -12.44
CA PRO A 75 -24.67 -15.23 -11.66
C PRO A 75 -23.41 -14.78 -12.42
N VAL A 76 -23.41 -14.94 -13.75
CA VAL A 76 -22.30 -14.50 -14.61
C VAL A 76 -22.24 -12.97 -14.67
N ALA A 77 -23.37 -12.29 -14.86
CA ALA A 77 -23.43 -10.83 -14.88
C ALA A 77 -22.95 -10.24 -13.54
N VAL A 78 -23.42 -10.81 -12.43
CA VAL A 78 -22.97 -10.45 -11.08
C VAL A 78 -21.46 -10.63 -10.92
N SER A 79 -20.92 -11.77 -11.37
CA SER A 79 -19.48 -12.07 -11.25
C SER A 79 -18.62 -11.10 -12.06
N VAL A 80 -19.04 -10.76 -13.28
CA VAL A 80 -18.36 -9.76 -14.12
C VAL A 80 -18.40 -8.38 -13.47
N LEU A 81 -19.57 -7.95 -12.99
CA LEU A 81 -19.71 -6.66 -12.33
C LEU A 81 -18.87 -6.57 -11.05
N ARG A 82 -18.77 -7.66 -10.27
CA ARG A 82 -17.88 -7.74 -9.11
C ARG A 82 -16.41 -7.61 -9.53
N ALA A 83 -15.96 -8.37 -10.53
CA ALA A 83 -14.58 -8.28 -11.00
C ALA A 83 -14.21 -6.86 -11.49
N VAL A 84 -15.15 -6.19 -12.18
CA VAL A 84 -14.95 -4.81 -12.63
C VAL A 84 -15.00 -3.81 -11.48
N THR A 85 -15.93 -3.99 -10.53
CA THR A 85 -16.05 -3.09 -9.36
C THR A 85 -14.82 -3.16 -8.46
N ASP A 86 -14.16 -4.32 -8.37
CA ASP A 86 -12.95 -4.50 -7.56
C ASP A 86 -11.81 -3.55 -7.97
N LEU A 87 -11.78 -3.07 -9.22
CA LEU A 87 -10.84 -2.03 -9.70
C LEU A 87 -11.04 -0.67 -9.02
N GLY A 88 -12.25 -0.40 -8.50
CA GLY A 88 -12.55 0.74 -7.64
C GLY A 88 -12.38 0.46 -6.15
N GLY A 89 -12.06 -0.78 -5.77
CA GLY A 89 -11.91 -1.18 -4.38
C GLY A 89 -10.60 -0.70 -3.74
N THR A 90 -10.56 -0.69 -2.41
CA THR A 90 -9.37 -0.31 -1.63
C THR A 90 -8.14 -1.15 -2.00
N GLY A 91 -8.31 -2.44 -2.29
CA GLY A 91 -7.23 -3.33 -2.68
C GLY A 91 -6.55 -2.91 -3.99
N ALA A 92 -7.32 -2.69 -5.05
CA ALA A 92 -6.81 -2.21 -6.34
C ALA A 92 -6.17 -0.82 -6.20
N SER A 93 -6.79 0.08 -5.43
CA SER A 93 -6.25 1.41 -5.13
C SER A 93 -4.88 1.37 -4.49
N VAL A 94 -4.73 0.61 -3.39
CA VAL A 94 -3.45 0.46 -2.69
C VAL A 94 -2.41 -0.12 -3.65
N LEU A 95 -2.74 -1.20 -4.37
CA LEU A 95 -1.83 -1.81 -5.32
C LEU A 95 -1.34 -0.82 -6.38
N VAL A 96 -2.25 -0.14 -7.08
CA VAL A 96 -1.92 0.79 -8.17
C VAL A 96 -1.10 1.99 -7.67
N THR A 97 -1.54 2.64 -6.60
CA THR A 97 -0.84 3.81 -6.03
C THR A 97 0.55 3.45 -5.49
N VAL A 98 0.71 2.28 -4.86
CA VAL A 98 2.00 1.79 -4.39
C VAL A 98 2.93 1.46 -5.56
N LEU A 99 2.44 0.73 -6.58
CA LEU A 99 3.23 0.43 -7.78
C LEU A 99 3.65 1.70 -8.53
N ALA A 100 2.74 2.67 -8.67
CA ALA A 100 3.05 3.97 -9.28
C ALA A 100 4.09 4.76 -8.46
N THR A 101 3.92 4.80 -7.14
CA THR A 101 4.88 5.44 -6.21
C THR A 101 6.26 4.77 -6.31
N LEU A 102 6.30 3.44 -6.29
CA LEU A 102 7.53 2.65 -6.48
C LEU A 102 8.20 2.96 -7.79
N PHE A 103 7.47 2.90 -8.90
CA PHE A 103 7.99 3.20 -10.23
C PHE A 103 8.60 4.61 -10.29
N LEU A 104 7.94 5.60 -9.71
CA LEU A 104 8.44 6.97 -9.66
C LEU A 104 9.68 7.11 -8.77
N LEU A 105 9.75 6.42 -7.63
CA LEU A 105 10.94 6.39 -6.77
C LEU A 105 12.14 5.73 -7.48
N ILE A 106 11.90 4.62 -8.19
CA ILE A 106 12.89 3.91 -9.00
C ILE A 106 13.45 4.83 -10.09
N ARG A 107 12.58 5.57 -10.75
CA ARG A 107 12.92 6.59 -11.74
C ARG A 107 13.48 7.88 -11.13
N ARG A 108 13.73 7.91 -9.81
CA ARG A 108 14.27 9.05 -9.04
C ARG A 108 13.36 10.30 -9.02
N HIS A 109 12.10 10.18 -9.44
CA HIS A 109 11.10 11.25 -9.39
C HIS A 109 10.43 11.35 -8.00
N ARG A 110 11.23 11.62 -6.97
CA ARG A 110 10.81 11.65 -5.55
C ARG A 110 9.63 12.58 -5.28
N ARG A 111 9.56 13.72 -5.99
CA ARG A 111 8.48 14.71 -5.85
C ARG A 111 7.13 14.14 -6.33
N LEU A 112 7.11 13.56 -7.53
CA LEU A 112 5.91 12.92 -8.07
C LEU A 112 5.50 11.70 -7.25
N ALA A 113 6.46 10.94 -6.72
CA ALA A 113 6.18 9.82 -5.83
C ALA A 113 5.48 10.29 -4.53
N ALA A 114 5.97 11.37 -3.91
CA ALA A 114 5.33 11.94 -2.72
C ALA A 114 3.89 12.41 -3.01
N TYR A 115 3.66 13.04 -4.16
CA TYR A 115 2.32 13.43 -4.60
C TYR A 115 1.35 12.25 -4.73
N VAL A 116 1.76 11.18 -5.43
CA VAL A 116 0.93 9.97 -5.58
C VAL A 116 0.66 9.32 -4.23
N ALA A 117 1.68 9.19 -3.38
CA ALA A 117 1.56 8.57 -2.07
C ALA A 117 0.60 9.35 -1.15
N VAL A 118 0.75 10.67 -1.04
CA VAL A 118 -0.12 11.52 -0.21
C VAL A 118 -1.55 11.51 -0.72
N THR A 119 -1.73 11.59 -2.05
CA THR A 119 -3.06 11.56 -2.67
C THR A 119 -3.77 10.23 -2.40
N GLY A 120 -3.05 9.09 -2.46
CA GLY A 120 -3.60 7.77 -2.16
C GLY A 120 -3.86 7.53 -0.67
N MET A 121 -2.96 7.96 0.23
CA MET A 121 -3.13 7.77 1.68
C MET A 121 -4.27 8.60 2.28
N GLY A 122 -4.65 9.71 1.66
CA GLY A 122 -5.79 10.51 2.11
C GLY A 122 -7.15 9.88 1.87
N LEU A 123 -7.26 8.93 0.92
CA LEU A 123 -8.53 8.29 0.56
C LEU A 123 -9.22 7.54 1.72
N PRO A 124 -8.55 6.63 2.45
CA PRO A 124 -9.17 5.94 3.58
C PRO A 124 -9.71 6.90 4.63
N VAL A 125 -8.96 7.96 4.94
CA VAL A 125 -9.36 8.98 5.92
C VAL A 125 -10.60 9.73 5.45
N LEU A 126 -10.61 10.16 4.18
CA LEU A 126 -11.74 10.88 3.59
C LEU A 126 -13.01 10.03 3.54
N ILE A 127 -12.88 8.75 3.17
CA ILE A 127 -14.01 7.81 3.13
C ILE A 127 -14.58 7.57 4.53
N LEU A 128 -13.72 7.34 5.53
CA LEU A 128 -14.17 7.10 6.91
C LEU A 128 -14.87 8.34 7.49
N LEU A 129 -14.26 9.52 7.32
CA LEU A 129 -14.81 10.77 7.85
C LEU A 129 -16.17 11.10 7.22
N THR A 130 -16.28 10.99 5.89
CA THR A 130 -17.53 11.33 5.20
C THR A 130 -18.66 10.35 5.48
N LYS A 131 -18.36 9.06 5.60
CA LYS A 131 -19.36 8.06 6.01
C LYS A 131 -19.86 8.28 7.43
N TYR A 132 -18.97 8.65 8.36
CA TYR A 132 -19.34 8.96 9.72
C TYR A 132 -20.28 10.18 9.81
N VAL A 133 -20.06 11.20 8.98
CA VAL A 133 -20.88 12.42 8.96
C VAL A 133 -22.22 12.21 8.24
N ALA A 134 -22.26 11.40 7.17
CA ALA A 134 -23.44 11.27 6.33
C ALA A 134 -24.49 10.28 6.86
N ASP A 135 -24.07 9.22 7.57
CA ASP A 135 -24.91 8.18 8.19
C ASP A 135 -26.16 7.75 7.40
N ARG A 136 -26.02 7.61 6.08
CA ARG A 136 -27.13 7.26 5.18
C ARG A 136 -27.26 5.75 5.05
N ALA A 137 -28.46 5.21 5.25
CA ALA A 137 -28.76 3.81 5.00
C ALA A 137 -28.62 3.42 3.51
N ARG A 138 -28.22 2.18 3.25
CA ARG A 138 -28.08 1.60 1.90
C ARG A 138 -29.44 1.31 1.22
N PRO A 139 -29.46 1.15 -0.12
CA PRO A 139 -30.64 0.66 -0.82
C PRO A 139 -31.10 -0.69 -0.26
N VAL A 140 -32.40 -0.82 0.00
CA VAL A 140 -33.03 -2.11 0.33
C VAL A 140 -33.54 -2.69 -0.98
N VAL A 141 -32.84 -3.69 -1.50
CA VAL A 141 -33.22 -4.43 -2.71
C VAL A 141 -33.72 -5.83 -2.35
N LEU A 142 -34.59 -6.41 -3.18
CA LEU A 142 -35.21 -7.72 -2.94
C LEU A 142 -34.17 -8.85 -2.87
N ASP A 143 -33.10 -8.77 -3.66
CA ASP A 143 -32.01 -9.74 -3.71
C ASP A 143 -30.66 -9.07 -3.38
N PRO A 144 -30.26 -8.97 -2.09
CA PRO A 144 -28.97 -8.41 -1.71
C PRO A 144 -27.82 -9.25 -2.28
N VAL A 145 -27.08 -8.68 -3.22
CA VAL A 145 -26.03 -9.42 -3.93
C VAL A 145 -24.68 -9.33 -3.21
N VAL A 146 -24.49 -8.45 -2.23
CA VAL A 146 -23.22 -8.30 -1.50
C VAL A 146 -23.47 -7.90 -0.04
N ASP A 147 -23.04 -8.76 0.89
CA ASP A 147 -22.97 -8.40 2.31
C ASP A 147 -21.82 -7.42 2.53
N THR A 148 -22.14 -6.20 2.98
CA THR A 148 -21.12 -5.21 3.33
C THR A 148 -21.15 -4.89 4.83
N PRO A 149 -20.00 -4.89 5.53
CA PRO A 149 -19.94 -4.73 6.99
C PRO A 149 -20.37 -3.36 7.54
N SER A 150 -20.76 -2.40 6.69
CA SER A 150 -21.07 -1.02 7.10
C SER A 150 -22.37 -0.52 6.49
N ASN A 151 -23.20 0.07 7.35
CA ASN A 151 -24.57 0.52 7.09
C ASN A 151 -24.59 1.80 6.21
N ALA A 152 -23.48 2.55 6.17
CA ALA A 152 -23.37 3.85 5.50
C ALA A 152 -23.14 3.73 3.98
N SER A 153 -24.06 4.24 3.18
CA SER A 153 -24.03 4.23 1.71
C SER A 153 -23.38 5.48 1.10
N PHE A 154 -23.55 6.66 1.72
CA PHE A 154 -23.10 7.94 1.18
C PHE A 154 -21.76 8.40 1.77
N PRO A 155 -20.82 8.92 0.95
CA PRO A 155 -20.71 8.74 -0.50
C PRO A 155 -20.19 7.33 -0.88
N SER A 156 -20.30 6.98 -2.16
CA SER A 156 -19.75 5.72 -2.68
C SER A 156 -18.21 5.72 -2.63
N GLY A 157 -17.65 4.86 -1.77
CA GLY A 157 -16.21 4.72 -1.62
C GLY A 157 -15.51 4.19 -2.88
N HIS A 158 -16.14 3.28 -3.63
CA HIS A 158 -15.56 2.76 -4.88
C HIS A 158 -15.53 3.82 -5.98
N ALA A 159 -16.58 4.63 -6.09
CA ALA A 159 -16.64 5.74 -7.04
C ALA A 159 -15.56 6.80 -6.73
N MET A 160 -15.41 7.17 -5.46
CA MET A 160 -14.39 8.12 -5.01
C MET A 160 -12.97 7.58 -5.25
N THR A 161 -12.73 6.33 -4.85
CA THR A 161 -11.44 5.66 -5.02
C THR A 161 -11.06 5.56 -6.49
N ALA A 162 -12.02 5.25 -7.37
CA ALA A 162 -11.79 5.21 -8.81
C ALA A 162 -11.33 6.56 -9.37
N VAL A 163 -12.01 7.66 -9.03
CA VAL A 163 -11.62 9.00 -9.49
C VAL A 163 -10.20 9.36 -9.05
N VAL A 164 -9.88 9.13 -7.78
CA VAL A 164 -8.59 9.54 -7.22
C VAL A 164 -7.44 8.67 -7.73
N THR A 165 -7.59 7.34 -7.71
CA THR A 165 -6.52 6.40 -8.11
C THR A 165 -6.25 6.45 -9.60
N TRP A 166 -7.30 6.36 -10.41
CA TRP A 166 -7.13 6.37 -11.86
C TRP A 166 -6.82 7.79 -12.35
N GLY A 167 -7.40 8.82 -11.71
CA GLY A 167 -7.08 10.22 -12.02
C GLY A 167 -5.64 10.61 -11.69
N VAL A 168 -5.10 10.20 -10.53
CA VAL A 168 -3.68 10.48 -10.19
C VAL A 168 -2.73 9.77 -11.16
N LEU A 169 -3.05 8.53 -11.55
CA LEU A 169 -2.28 7.79 -12.54
C LEU A 169 -2.31 8.47 -13.92
N LEU A 170 -3.48 8.91 -14.37
CA LEU A 170 -3.65 9.69 -15.60
C LEU A 170 -2.78 10.96 -15.57
N LEU A 171 -2.82 11.73 -14.49
CA LEU A 171 -2.03 12.96 -14.34
C LEU A 171 -0.51 12.71 -14.40
N VAL A 172 -0.04 11.56 -13.89
CA VAL A 172 1.36 11.15 -13.98
C VAL A 172 1.75 10.68 -15.39
N LEU A 173 0.83 10.05 -16.12
CA LEU A 173 1.08 9.53 -17.47
C LEU A 173 1.00 10.60 -18.57
N LEU A 174 0.12 11.60 -18.42
CA LEU A 174 -0.12 12.66 -19.42
C LEU A 174 1.15 13.38 -19.94
N PRO A 175 2.16 13.69 -19.10
CA PRO A 175 3.40 14.32 -19.55
C PRO A 175 4.25 13.43 -20.48
N VAL A 176 4.13 12.10 -20.35
CA VAL A 176 5.01 11.13 -21.04
C VAL A 176 4.41 10.68 -22.37
N VAL A 177 3.10 10.87 -22.58
CA VAL A 177 2.40 10.48 -23.82
C VAL A 177 2.31 11.62 -24.83
N SER A 178 2.33 11.26 -26.12
CA SER A 178 2.24 12.21 -27.23
C SER A 178 0.89 12.94 -27.23
N ARG A 179 0.86 14.19 -27.75
CA ARG A 179 -0.36 15.02 -27.76
C ARG A 179 -1.54 14.38 -28.48
N ARG A 180 -1.28 13.51 -29.47
CA ARG A 180 -2.31 12.76 -30.21
C ARG A 180 -2.98 11.67 -29.38
N VAL A 181 -2.27 11.08 -28.42
CA VAL A 181 -2.76 9.97 -27.58
C VAL A 181 -3.50 10.45 -26.33
N ARG A 182 -3.22 11.69 -25.87
CA ARG A 182 -3.85 12.29 -24.68
C ARG A 182 -5.38 12.20 -24.64
N PRO A 183 -6.15 12.59 -25.69
CA PRO A 183 -7.61 12.54 -25.62
C PRO A 183 -8.12 11.10 -25.44
N TRP A 184 -7.50 10.12 -26.10
CA TRP A 184 -7.87 8.71 -25.97
C TRP A 184 -7.55 8.15 -24.58
N LEU A 185 -6.41 8.55 -24.01
CA LEU A 185 -6.05 8.17 -22.64
C LEU A 185 -7.05 8.75 -21.63
N VAL A 186 -7.40 10.04 -21.77
CA VAL A 186 -8.41 10.69 -20.93
C VAL A 186 -9.76 10.01 -21.06
N ALA A 187 -10.21 9.71 -22.29
CA ALA A 187 -11.46 9.03 -22.54
C ALA A 187 -11.49 7.62 -21.93
N GLY A 188 -10.39 6.85 -22.04
CA GLY A 188 -10.29 5.52 -21.46
C GLY A 188 -10.37 5.52 -19.94
N PHE A 189 -9.66 6.44 -19.27
CA PHE A 189 -9.72 6.59 -17.82
C PHE A 189 -11.10 7.11 -17.35
N ALA A 190 -11.72 8.02 -18.08
CA ALA A 190 -13.07 8.50 -17.79
C ALA A 190 -14.10 7.37 -17.92
N LEU A 191 -14.00 6.55 -18.98
CA LEU A 191 -14.85 5.39 -19.17
C LEU A 191 -14.68 4.37 -18.04
N LEU A 192 -13.43 4.10 -17.62
CA LEU A 192 -13.16 3.20 -16.51
C LEU A 192 -13.83 3.67 -15.21
N VAL A 193 -13.69 4.94 -14.86
CA VAL A 193 -14.33 5.53 -13.68
C VAL A 193 -15.85 5.45 -13.77
N PHE A 194 -16.42 5.74 -14.95
CA PHE A 194 -17.85 5.65 -15.20
C PHE A 194 -18.36 4.21 -15.01
N VAL A 195 -17.71 3.24 -15.63
CA VAL A 195 -18.09 1.82 -15.55
C VAL A 195 -18.01 1.33 -14.09
N ILE A 196 -16.96 1.68 -13.35
CA ILE A 196 -16.86 1.33 -11.92
C ILE A 196 -18.03 1.94 -11.14
N GLY A 197 -18.38 3.21 -11.34
CA GLY A 197 -19.55 3.81 -10.69
C GLY A 197 -20.85 3.11 -11.06
N PHE A 198 -21.05 2.80 -12.34
CA PHE A 198 -22.22 2.07 -12.83
C PHE A 198 -22.37 0.70 -12.18
N THR A 199 -21.28 -0.05 -12.01
CA THR A 199 -21.33 -1.36 -11.32
C THR A 199 -21.90 -1.26 -9.90
N ARG A 200 -21.73 -0.13 -9.20
CA ARG A 200 -22.27 0.06 -7.85
C ARG A 200 -23.78 0.23 -7.84
N LEU A 201 -24.32 0.85 -8.88
CA LEU A 201 -25.76 0.98 -9.10
C LEU A 201 -26.35 -0.38 -9.49
N ALA A 202 -25.73 -1.05 -10.47
CA ALA A 202 -26.17 -2.34 -10.98
C ALA A 202 -26.15 -3.46 -9.91
N LEU A 203 -25.19 -3.44 -8.99
CA LEU A 203 -25.13 -4.38 -7.87
C LEU A 203 -26.11 -4.04 -6.73
N GLY A 204 -26.84 -2.93 -6.81
CA GLY A 204 -27.83 -2.52 -5.81
C GLY A 204 -27.25 -2.08 -4.47
N VAL A 205 -25.96 -1.72 -4.41
CA VAL A 205 -25.25 -1.43 -3.14
C VAL A 205 -25.09 0.06 -2.85
N HIS A 206 -25.38 0.93 -3.82
CA HIS A 206 -25.34 2.39 -3.72
C HIS A 206 -26.40 3.05 -4.60
N PHE A 207 -26.86 4.22 -4.18
CA PHE A 207 -27.75 5.07 -4.96
C PHE A 207 -27.00 5.91 -6.02
N VAL A 208 -27.73 6.51 -6.97
CA VAL A 208 -27.15 7.39 -8.01
C VAL A 208 -26.45 8.57 -7.36
N SER A 209 -27.11 9.22 -6.39
CA SER A 209 -26.54 10.32 -5.62
C SER A 209 -25.26 9.93 -4.85
N ASP A 210 -25.16 8.70 -4.32
CA ASP A 210 -23.95 8.21 -3.63
C ASP A 210 -22.75 8.16 -4.60
N VAL A 211 -22.97 7.71 -5.83
CA VAL A 211 -21.94 7.61 -6.88
C VAL A 211 -21.52 8.99 -7.35
N LEU A 212 -22.48 9.88 -7.64
CA LEU A 212 -22.20 11.26 -8.06
C LEU A 212 -21.44 12.03 -6.97
N ALA A 213 -21.84 11.88 -5.71
CA ALA A 213 -21.14 12.50 -4.58
C ALA A 213 -19.73 11.92 -4.40
N GLY A 214 -19.56 10.61 -4.57
CA GLY A 214 -18.25 9.97 -4.56
C GLY A 214 -17.33 10.52 -5.66
N TRP A 215 -17.84 10.70 -6.87
CA TRP A 215 -17.09 11.31 -7.97
C TRP A 215 -16.72 12.76 -7.70
N ALA A 216 -17.68 13.57 -7.23
CA ALA A 216 -17.47 14.99 -6.95
C ALA A 216 -16.43 15.21 -5.84
N LEU A 217 -16.53 14.45 -4.74
CA LEU A 217 -15.57 14.55 -3.65
C LEU A 217 -14.19 13.99 -4.02
N GLY A 218 -14.13 12.90 -4.79
CA GLY A 218 -12.88 12.38 -5.33
C GLY A 218 -12.18 13.39 -6.25
N ALA A 219 -12.95 14.08 -7.10
CA ALA A 219 -12.43 15.12 -7.98
C ALA A 219 -11.93 16.33 -7.18
N ALA A 220 -12.65 16.75 -6.15
CA ALA A 220 -12.22 17.82 -5.23
C ALA A 220 -10.89 17.45 -4.55
N TRP A 221 -10.79 16.25 -4.00
CA TRP A 221 -9.56 15.77 -3.35
C TRP A 221 -8.37 15.76 -4.31
N LEU A 222 -8.56 15.20 -5.51
CA LEU A 222 -7.52 15.16 -6.54
C LEU A 222 -7.10 16.57 -6.98
N ALA A 223 -8.05 17.51 -7.08
CA ALA A 223 -7.77 18.90 -7.41
C ALA A 223 -6.95 19.59 -6.31
N ILE A 224 -7.31 19.42 -5.04
CA ILE A 224 -6.58 19.98 -3.89
C ILE A 224 -5.16 19.45 -3.85
N THR A 225 -4.97 18.12 -3.93
CA THR A 225 -3.64 17.53 -3.84
C THR A 225 -2.78 17.92 -5.04
N THR A 226 -3.37 18.04 -6.23
CA THR A 226 -2.69 18.55 -7.44
C THR A 226 -2.26 20.01 -7.27
N ALA A 227 -3.15 20.86 -6.75
CA ALA A 227 -2.86 22.28 -6.51
C ALA A 227 -1.76 22.45 -5.46
N ALA A 228 -1.84 21.72 -4.34
CA ALA A 228 -0.82 21.70 -3.31
C ALA A 228 0.54 21.22 -3.83
N PHE A 229 0.55 20.16 -4.65
CA PHE A 229 1.78 19.67 -5.28
C PHE A 229 2.40 20.70 -6.23
N ARG A 230 1.57 21.38 -7.04
CA ARG A 230 2.05 22.44 -7.96
C ARG A 230 2.59 23.65 -7.20
N GLY A 231 1.95 24.05 -6.10
CA GLY A 231 2.45 25.11 -5.21
C GLY A 231 3.80 24.72 -4.59
N TRP A 232 3.88 23.52 -4.00
CA TRP A 232 5.12 22.98 -3.43
C TRP A 232 6.26 22.86 -4.45
N GLN A 233 5.95 22.60 -5.72
CA GLN A 233 6.94 22.59 -6.78
C GLN A 233 7.49 24.00 -7.07
N HIS A 234 6.66 25.04 -6.99
CA HIS A 234 7.05 26.42 -7.33
C HIS A 234 7.87 27.10 -6.24
N ASP A 235 7.49 26.94 -4.97
CA ASP A 235 8.16 27.58 -3.81
C ASP A 235 9.63 27.15 -3.64
N ARG A 236 10.06 26.07 -4.30
CA ARG A 236 11.45 25.57 -4.28
C ARG A 236 12.24 25.84 -5.55
N HIS A 237 11.64 26.50 -6.54
CA HIS A 237 12.34 26.94 -7.75
C HIS A 237 12.83 28.40 -7.66
N GLU A 238 12.56 29.12 -6.56
CA GLU A 238 13.04 30.50 -6.33
C GLU A 238 14.35 30.61 -5.52
N TYR A 239 15.00 29.51 -5.15
CA TYR A 239 16.35 29.55 -4.57
C TYR A 239 17.19 28.36 -5.04
N SER A 240 17.81 28.53 -6.20
CA SER A 240 19.06 27.86 -6.53
C SER A 240 19.98 28.90 -7.14
N ASP A 241 20.80 29.55 -6.30
CA ASP A 241 22.07 30.18 -6.70
C ASP A 241 23.08 29.08 -7.10
N GLU A 242 22.66 28.21 -8.02
CA GLU A 242 23.54 27.27 -8.69
C GLU A 242 23.84 27.90 -10.07
N PRO A 243 25.12 28.09 -10.44
CA PRO A 243 25.48 28.69 -11.71
C PRO A 243 24.74 27.99 -12.86
N LEU A 244 24.02 28.78 -13.66
CA LEU A 244 23.14 28.30 -14.73
C LEU A 244 23.91 27.77 -15.95
N ASP A 245 25.24 27.78 -15.92
CA ASP A 245 26.08 27.33 -17.03
C ASP A 245 26.99 26.15 -16.63
N PRO A 246 26.76 24.93 -17.17
CA PRO A 246 27.68 23.80 -17.05
C PRO A 246 29.06 24.03 -17.70
N LEU A 247 29.26 25.15 -18.42
CA LEU A 247 30.51 25.51 -19.09
C LEU A 247 31.38 26.48 -18.29
N ASP A 248 30.91 26.99 -17.15
CA ASP A 248 31.68 27.85 -16.23
C ASP A 248 32.55 27.05 -15.22
N VAL A 249 32.71 25.74 -15.43
CA VAL A 249 33.60 24.90 -14.62
C VAL A 249 34.98 24.87 -15.29
N ASP A 250 35.99 25.42 -14.61
CA ASP A 250 37.39 25.30 -15.01
C ASP A 250 37.72 23.81 -15.23
N PRO A 251 38.33 23.39 -16.36
CA PRO A 251 38.68 21.99 -16.61
C PRO A 251 39.53 21.32 -15.51
N ALA A 252 40.13 22.09 -14.60
CA ALA A 252 40.80 21.58 -13.40
C ALA A 252 39.83 21.13 -12.28
N ASP A 253 38.59 21.62 -12.27
CA ASP A 253 37.55 21.35 -11.26
C ASP A 253 36.46 20.38 -11.74
N ALA A 254 36.63 19.78 -12.93
CA ALA A 254 35.74 18.75 -13.44
C ALA A 254 35.71 17.55 -12.46
N PRO A 255 34.54 17.10 -11.98
CA PRO A 255 34.46 15.96 -11.08
C PRO A 255 35.04 14.73 -11.79
N HIS A 256 36.19 14.25 -11.32
CA HIS A 256 36.70 12.97 -11.76
C HIS A 256 35.62 11.92 -11.51
N PRO A 257 35.26 11.09 -12.52
CA PRO A 257 34.35 9.99 -12.28
C PRO A 257 34.96 9.17 -11.15
N ALA A 258 34.24 9.08 -10.03
CA ALA A 258 34.64 8.23 -8.92
C ALA A 258 35.03 6.88 -9.52
N PRO A 259 36.19 6.30 -9.14
CA PRO A 259 36.61 5.01 -9.67
C PRO A 259 35.41 4.10 -9.58
N THR A 260 35.05 3.49 -10.72
CA THR A 260 33.95 2.54 -10.78
C THR A 260 34.17 1.59 -9.63
N HIS A 261 33.34 1.71 -8.59
CA HIS A 261 33.25 0.67 -7.60
C HIS A 261 32.89 -0.55 -8.43
N GLN A 262 33.88 -1.39 -8.70
CA GLN A 262 33.66 -2.74 -9.12
C GLN A 262 32.64 -3.23 -8.11
N SER A 263 31.41 -3.42 -8.56
CA SER A 263 30.42 -4.11 -7.77
C SER A 263 30.97 -5.52 -7.68
N VAL A 264 31.84 -5.76 -6.71
CA VAL A 264 32.06 -7.08 -6.16
C VAL A 264 30.72 -7.40 -5.51
N LEU A 265 29.77 -7.85 -6.34
CA LEU A 265 28.58 -8.53 -5.86
C LEU A 265 29.12 -9.60 -4.92
N PRO A 266 28.80 -9.56 -3.62
CA PRO A 266 29.11 -10.70 -2.77
C PRO A 266 28.37 -11.89 -3.38
N ALA A 267 29.14 -12.87 -3.84
CA ALA A 267 28.75 -14.19 -4.35
C ALA A 267 27.24 -14.52 -4.30
N GLY A 268 26.46 -14.09 -5.30
CA GLY A 268 25.02 -14.40 -5.33
C GLY A 268 24.68 -15.89 -5.25
N ARG A 269 25.60 -16.76 -5.72
CA ARG A 269 25.50 -18.21 -5.61
C ARG A 269 25.55 -18.73 -4.17
N THR A 270 26.35 -18.13 -3.29
CA THR A 270 26.44 -18.58 -1.89
C THR A 270 25.24 -18.15 -1.07
N THR A 271 24.73 -16.94 -1.28
CA THR A 271 23.48 -16.47 -0.63
C THR A 271 22.29 -17.32 -1.04
N VAL A 272 22.14 -17.64 -2.34
CA VAL A 272 21.06 -18.54 -2.81
C VAL A 272 21.20 -19.93 -2.19
N GLY A 273 22.42 -20.50 -2.15
CA GLY A 273 22.66 -21.79 -1.51
C GLY A 273 22.34 -21.82 -0.01
N GLN A 274 22.69 -20.75 0.72
CA GLN A 274 22.37 -20.61 2.14
C GLN A 274 20.86 -20.53 2.39
N LEU A 275 20.14 -19.73 1.60
CA LEU A 275 18.69 -19.60 1.70
C LEU A 275 17.98 -20.89 1.32
N ALA A 276 18.42 -21.57 0.26
CA ALA A 276 17.88 -22.87 -0.14
C ALA A 276 18.11 -23.94 0.95
N GLY A 277 19.32 -23.98 1.55
CA GLY A 277 19.62 -24.87 2.66
C GLY A 277 18.77 -24.58 3.90
N ALA A 278 18.59 -23.31 4.26
CA ALA A 278 17.72 -22.91 5.36
C ALA A 278 16.25 -23.27 5.11
N ALA A 279 15.76 -23.02 3.89
CA ALA A 279 14.40 -23.38 3.47
C ALA A 279 14.19 -24.91 3.55
N ALA A 280 15.13 -25.70 3.04
CA ALA A 280 15.08 -27.15 3.10
C ALA A 280 15.12 -27.68 4.55
N ALA A 281 15.97 -27.12 5.40
CA ALA A 281 16.05 -27.50 6.81
C ALA A 281 14.75 -27.18 7.56
N LEU A 282 14.16 -26.00 7.33
CA LEU A 282 12.88 -25.61 7.91
C LEU A 282 11.75 -26.50 7.41
N PHE A 283 11.71 -26.78 6.11
CA PHE A 283 10.75 -27.67 5.49
C PHE A 283 10.80 -29.07 6.13
N VAL A 284 11.96 -29.70 6.15
CA VAL A 284 12.14 -31.05 6.73
C VAL A 284 11.76 -31.07 8.21
N SER A 285 12.22 -30.07 8.98
CA SER A 285 11.96 -30.00 10.42
C SER A 285 10.47 -29.81 10.74
N LEU A 286 9.79 -28.90 10.04
CA LEU A 286 8.38 -28.61 10.29
C LEU A 286 7.42 -29.64 9.71
N VAL A 287 7.79 -30.30 8.61
CA VAL A 287 7.06 -31.49 8.12
C VAL A 287 7.25 -32.63 9.12
N GLY A 288 8.47 -32.92 9.55
CA GLY A 288 8.75 -33.96 10.53
C GLY A 288 8.01 -33.73 11.85
N LEU A 289 8.06 -32.50 12.38
CA LEU A 289 7.33 -32.12 13.58
C LEU A 289 5.82 -32.19 13.38
N GLY A 290 5.31 -31.70 12.24
CA GLY A 290 3.88 -31.76 11.93
C GLY A 290 3.36 -33.18 11.83
N LEU A 291 4.09 -34.07 11.15
CA LEU A 291 3.75 -35.50 11.08
C LEU A 291 3.87 -36.18 12.44
N LEU A 292 4.86 -35.83 13.27
CA LEU A 292 4.97 -36.33 14.63
C LEU A 292 3.78 -35.92 15.49
N VAL A 293 3.41 -34.63 15.46
CA VAL A 293 2.27 -34.09 16.21
C VAL A 293 0.96 -34.74 15.75
N THR A 294 0.75 -34.85 14.44
CA THR A 294 -0.53 -35.31 13.88
C THR A 294 -0.70 -36.83 13.81
N ARG A 295 0.38 -37.60 13.66
CA ARG A 295 0.30 -39.06 13.45
C ARG A 295 0.71 -39.88 14.67
N VAL A 296 1.53 -39.32 15.56
CA VAL A 296 2.10 -40.05 16.70
C VAL A 296 1.62 -39.49 18.02
N LEU A 297 1.56 -38.17 18.14
CA LEU A 297 1.27 -37.50 19.42
C LEU A 297 -0.20 -37.08 19.61
N ASP A 298 -1.07 -37.31 18.62
CA ASP A 298 -2.45 -36.81 18.67
C ASP A 298 -3.27 -37.42 19.82
N ASP A 299 -3.04 -38.68 20.16
CA ASP A 299 -3.71 -39.36 21.28
C ASP A 299 -2.99 -39.19 22.63
N THR A 300 -1.86 -38.47 22.64
CA THR A 300 -1.05 -38.26 23.84
C THR A 300 -1.53 -37.04 24.64
N ALA A 301 -0.81 -36.70 25.72
CA ALA A 301 -1.08 -35.48 26.48
C ALA A 301 -1.03 -34.21 25.62
N LEU A 302 -0.21 -34.19 24.55
CA LEU A 302 -0.07 -33.03 23.68
C LEU A 302 -1.33 -32.79 22.83
N GLY A 303 -1.86 -33.81 22.17
CA GLY A 303 -3.10 -33.66 21.39
C GLY A 303 -4.33 -33.39 22.27
N ARG A 304 -4.38 -33.97 23.48
CA ARG A 304 -5.39 -33.58 24.49
C ARG A 304 -5.26 -32.12 24.92
N PHE A 305 -4.03 -31.64 25.13
CA PHE A 305 -3.79 -30.24 25.44
C PHE A 305 -4.31 -29.33 24.33
N ASP A 306 -3.94 -29.58 23.07
CA ASP A 306 -4.39 -28.81 21.90
C ASP A 306 -5.92 -28.74 21.82
N ARG A 307 -6.62 -29.87 21.95
CA ARG A 307 -8.09 -29.94 21.94
C ARG A 307 -8.70 -29.22 23.14
N SER A 308 -8.15 -29.40 24.33
CA SER A 308 -8.67 -28.77 25.56
C SER A 308 -8.56 -27.24 25.53
N VAL A 309 -7.46 -26.70 24.98
CA VAL A 309 -7.28 -25.25 24.85
C VAL A 309 -8.24 -24.67 23.81
N ALA A 310 -8.42 -25.35 22.67
CA ALA A 310 -9.38 -24.93 21.65
C ALA A 310 -10.82 -24.92 22.21
N ALA A 311 -11.22 -25.97 22.93
CA ALA A 311 -12.53 -26.05 23.59
C ALA A 311 -12.71 -24.95 24.65
N TRP A 312 -11.70 -24.73 25.50
CA TRP A 312 -11.73 -23.68 26.51
C TRP A 312 -11.95 -22.29 25.89
N PHE A 313 -11.27 -21.98 24.78
CA PHE A 313 -11.48 -20.71 24.09
C PHE A 313 -12.90 -20.52 23.58
N VAL A 314 -13.58 -21.58 23.15
CA VAL A 314 -14.99 -21.53 22.72
C VAL A 314 -15.88 -21.11 23.90
N GLU A 315 -15.63 -21.63 25.10
CA GLU A 315 -16.37 -21.27 26.31
C GLU A 315 -16.13 -19.81 26.74
N GLN A 316 -14.97 -19.24 26.42
CA GLN A 316 -14.62 -17.86 26.75
C GLN A 316 -15.12 -16.83 25.72
N ARG A 317 -15.85 -17.25 24.68
CA ARG A 317 -16.25 -16.33 23.61
C ARG A 317 -17.26 -15.30 24.09
N THR A 318 -16.97 -14.04 23.81
CA THR A 318 -17.89 -12.91 23.98
C THR A 318 -17.83 -12.04 22.74
N GLU A 319 -18.90 -11.27 22.47
CA GLU A 319 -18.94 -10.36 21.31
C GLU A 319 -17.71 -9.44 21.27
N THR A 320 -17.35 -8.83 22.40
CA THR A 320 -16.19 -7.95 22.53
C THR A 320 -14.87 -8.66 22.22
N LEU A 321 -14.64 -9.85 22.81
CA LEU A 321 -13.40 -10.60 22.56
C LEU A 321 -13.32 -11.09 21.12
N THR A 322 -14.46 -11.42 20.50
CA THR A 322 -14.53 -11.81 19.09
C THR A 322 -14.15 -10.66 18.17
N THR A 323 -14.72 -9.47 18.37
CA THR A 323 -14.34 -8.28 17.60
C THR A 323 -12.86 -7.97 17.74
N VAL A 324 -12.30 -8.08 18.96
CA VAL A 324 -10.87 -7.87 19.20
C VAL A 324 -10.03 -8.94 18.48
N ALA A 325 -10.39 -10.22 18.57
CA ALA A 325 -9.66 -11.31 17.93
C ALA A 325 -9.68 -11.20 16.39
N GLU A 326 -10.81 -10.79 15.82
CA GLU A 326 -10.93 -10.50 14.39
C GLU A 326 -10.06 -9.32 13.97
N ALA A 327 -10.15 -8.19 14.68
CA ALA A 327 -9.36 -6.99 14.41
C ALA A 327 -7.85 -7.26 14.49
N VAL A 328 -7.40 -8.02 15.50
CA VAL A 328 -6.01 -8.46 15.63
C VAL A 328 -5.62 -9.40 14.49
N GLY A 329 -6.50 -10.32 14.10
CA GLY A 329 -6.28 -11.22 12.97
C GLY A 329 -6.07 -10.53 11.63
N VAL A 330 -6.77 -9.41 11.40
CA VAL A 330 -6.63 -8.62 10.17
C VAL A 330 -5.19 -8.12 9.97
N LEU A 331 -4.43 -7.90 11.05
CA LEU A 331 -3.06 -7.38 11.00
C LEU A 331 -2.07 -8.30 10.25
N SER A 332 -2.35 -9.61 10.16
CA SER A 332 -1.56 -10.56 9.37
C SER A 332 -2.39 -11.29 8.32
N GLY A 333 -3.59 -10.81 8.00
CA GLY A 333 -4.36 -11.35 6.88
C GLY A 333 -3.67 -11.03 5.55
N THR A 334 -3.94 -11.80 4.49
CA THR A 334 -3.30 -11.66 3.17
C THR A 334 -3.25 -10.22 2.65
N ARG A 335 -4.34 -9.46 2.86
CA ARG A 335 -4.41 -8.04 2.46
C ARG A 335 -3.42 -7.18 3.24
N ALA A 336 -3.31 -7.36 4.55
CA ALA A 336 -2.33 -6.66 5.38
C ALA A 336 -0.90 -7.09 5.03
N VAL A 337 -0.69 -8.38 4.74
CA VAL A 337 0.62 -8.91 4.37
C VAL A 337 1.18 -8.24 3.12
N ILE A 338 0.37 -8.17 2.08
CA ILE A 338 0.71 -7.49 0.84
C ILE A 338 0.91 -5.99 1.08
N ALA A 339 -0.03 -5.34 1.77
CA ALA A 339 0.02 -3.89 2.01
C ALA A 339 1.26 -3.48 2.82
N VAL A 340 1.50 -4.12 3.96
CA VAL A 340 2.65 -3.81 4.83
C VAL A 340 3.95 -4.25 4.19
N GLY A 341 4.00 -5.44 3.56
CA GLY A 341 5.18 -5.92 2.85
C GLY A 341 5.63 -4.97 1.73
N LEU A 342 4.70 -4.55 0.87
CA LEU A 342 4.99 -3.55 -0.15
C LEU A 342 5.38 -2.21 0.47
N SER A 343 4.68 -1.74 1.51
CA SER A 343 5.05 -0.49 2.20
C SER A 343 6.45 -0.56 2.80
N LEU A 344 6.85 -1.67 3.43
CA LEU A 344 8.20 -1.86 3.97
C LEU A 344 9.26 -1.89 2.88
N ALA A 345 8.99 -2.55 1.76
CA ALA A 345 9.87 -2.53 0.59
C ALA A 345 10.03 -1.08 0.06
N VAL A 346 8.94 -0.33 -0.06
CA VAL A 346 8.95 1.09 -0.49
C VAL A 346 9.74 1.96 0.49
N LEU A 347 9.40 1.91 1.77
CA LEU A 347 10.01 2.75 2.81
C LEU A 347 11.49 2.45 2.97
N SER A 348 11.89 1.18 2.87
CA SER A 348 13.30 0.80 2.95
C SER A 348 14.10 1.25 1.74
N LEU A 349 13.52 1.23 0.53
CA LEU A 349 14.13 1.83 -0.66
C LEU A 349 14.26 3.35 -0.52
N ALA A 350 13.22 4.03 -0.01
CA ALA A 350 13.23 5.48 0.18
C ALA A 350 14.22 5.92 1.27
N TRP A 351 14.33 5.16 2.36
CA TRP A 351 15.21 5.46 3.49
C TRP A 351 16.68 5.16 3.18
N VAL A 352 16.97 3.99 2.60
CA VAL A 352 18.35 3.51 2.39
C VAL A 352 18.88 3.87 1.00
N GLY A 353 18.01 4.12 0.02
CA GLY A 353 18.40 4.43 -1.36
C GLY A 353 19.00 3.24 -2.13
N SER A 354 18.80 2.01 -1.64
CA SER A 354 19.33 0.79 -2.26
C SER A 354 18.25 -0.27 -2.45
N TRP A 355 18.43 -1.15 -3.44
CA TRP A 355 17.49 -2.24 -3.74
C TRP A 355 17.64 -3.46 -2.83
N ARG A 356 18.75 -3.57 -2.08
CA ARG A 356 19.01 -4.75 -1.23
C ARG A 356 17.92 -4.98 -0.16
N PRO A 357 17.44 -3.95 0.56
CA PRO A 357 16.29 -4.07 1.46
C PRO A 357 15.00 -4.54 0.79
N VAL A 358 14.75 -4.09 -0.45
CA VAL A 358 13.56 -4.49 -1.23
C VAL A 358 13.61 -5.98 -1.52
N VAL A 359 14.73 -6.46 -2.04
CA VAL A 359 14.93 -7.89 -2.34
C VAL A 359 14.85 -8.71 -1.05
N PHE A 360 15.42 -8.21 0.05
CA PHE A 360 15.30 -8.85 1.37
C PHE A 360 13.83 -9.02 1.79
N VAL A 361 13.01 -7.95 1.74
CA VAL A 361 11.58 -8.03 2.10
C VAL A 361 10.83 -8.99 1.18
N LEU A 362 11.10 -8.96 -0.13
CA LEU A 362 10.48 -9.88 -1.09
C LEU A 362 10.84 -11.34 -0.80
N VAL A 363 12.12 -11.63 -0.55
CA VAL A 363 12.59 -13.00 -0.22
C VAL A 363 11.98 -13.49 1.09
N VAL A 364 11.87 -12.61 2.10
CA VAL A 364 11.21 -12.97 3.36
C VAL A 364 9.76 -13.36 3.13
N ILE A 365 8.98 -12.51 2.45
CA ILE A 365 7.54 -12.74 2.26
C ILE A 365 7.28 -13.94 1.33
N VAL A 366 7.93 -13.98 0.16
CA VAL A 366 7.72 -15.06 -0.82
C VAL A 366 8.20 -16.40 -0.24
N GLY A 367 9.33 -16.39 0.45
CA GLY A 367 9.87 -17.59 1.09
C GLY A 367 8.98 -18.10 2.22
N GLU A 368 8.44 -17.20 3.06
CA GLU A 368 7.51 -17.60 4.12
C GLU A 368 6.22 -18.19 3.54
N VAL A 369 5.55 -17.47 2.63
CA VAL A 369 4.31 -17.94 1.99
C VAL A 369 4.52 -19.28 1.27
N GLY A 370 5.64 -19.41 0.54
CA GLY A 370 6.00 -20.65 -0.14
C GLY A 370 6.24 -21.81 0.81
N LEU A 371 7.04 -21.61 1.86
CA LEU A 371 7.31 -22.65 2.86
C LEU A 371 6.04 -23.06 3.60
N TYR A 372 5.25 -22.08 4.08
CA TYR A 372 3.96 -22.33 4.74
C TYR A 372 3.07 -23.21 3.87
N PHE A 373 2.89 -22.83 2.60
CA PHE A 373 1.98 -23.53 1.69
C PHE A 373 2.43 -24.97 1.43
N VAL A 374 3.71 -25.18 1.10
CA VAL A 374 4.23 -26.51 0.77
C VAL A 374 4.26 -27.42 2.01
N ILE A 375 4.63 -26.90 3.19
CA ILE A 375 4.56 -27.68 4.44
C ILE A 375 3.12 -28.09 4.75
N GLY A 376 2.17 -27.16 4.60
CA GLY A 376 0.76 -27.42 4.85
C GLY A 376 0.16 -28.48 3.95
N LEU A 377 0.53 -28.49 2.66
CA LEU A 377 0.12 -29.53 1.71
C LEU A 377 0.59 -30.94 2.10
N VAL A 378 1.77 -31.04 2.71
CA VAL A 378 2.37 -32.34 3.07
C VAL A 378 1.80 -32.85 4.40
N VAL A 379 1.65 -31.98 5.40
CA VAL A 379 1.17 -32.40 6.73
C VAL A 379 -0.33 -32.62 6.73
N GLY A 380 -1.10 -31.77 6.04
CA GLY A 380 -2.55 -31.96 5.86
C GLY A 380 -3.34 -32.01 7.18
N ARG A 381 -2.95 -31.23 8.19
CA ARG A 381 -3.58 -31.27 9.52
C ARG A 381 -4.99 -30.68 9.46
N VAL A 382 -5.96 -31.44 9.99
CA VAL A 382 -7.34 -31.00 10.14
C VAL A 382 -7.45 -29.94 11.24
N ARG A 383 -8.27 -28.90 10.99
CA ARG A 383 -8.58 -27.83 11.96
C ARG A 383 -9.33 -28.36 13.20
N PRO A 384 -9.37 -27.59 14.31
CA PRO A 384 -10.15 -27.95 15.49
C PRO A 384 -11.63 -28.25 15.15
N ASP A 385 -12.14 -29.38 15.66
CA ASP A 385 -13.54 -29.81 15.47
C ASP A 385 -14.47 -29.12 16.49
N VAL A 386 -14.55 -27.79 16.39
CA VAL A 386 -15.43 -26.92 17.18
C VAL A 386 -16.02 -25.85 16.26
N VAL A 387 -16.97 -25.06 16.74
CA VAL A 387 -17.57 -23.96 15.94
C VAL A 387 -16.47 -23.00 15.47
N ASP A 388 -16.16 -23.06 14.18
CA ASP A 388 -15.17 -22.21 13.53
C ASP A 388 -15.81 -20.86 13.20
N LEU A 389 -15.15 -19.77 13.59
CA LEU A 389 -15.58 -18.40 13.26
C LEU A 389 -14.94 -17.91 11.95
N THR A 390 -14.14 -18.73 11.29
CA THR A 390 -13.51 -18.42 10.00
C THR A 390 -14.31 -18.99 8.85
N GLU A 391 -15.05 -18.13 8.14
CA GLU A 391 -15.75 -18.54 6.92
C GLU A 391 -14.74 -18.81 5.79
N GLY A 392 -14.79 -20.02 5.21
CA GLY A 392 -14.16 -20.32 3.91
C GLY A 392 -12.69 -20.77 3.91
N LEU A 393 -12.09 -21.14 5.06
CA LEU A 393 -10.75 -21.73 5.08
C LEU A 393 -10.78 -23.25 4.85
N PRO A 394 -9.82 -23.84 4.10
CA PRO A 394 -9.77 -25.29 3.91
C PRO A 394 -9.56 -26.05 5.22
N ALA A 395 -10.37 -27.09 5.44
CA ALA A 395 -10.35 -27.90 6.67
C ALA A 395 -9.00 -28.59 6.94
N GLY A 396 -8.25 -28.97 5.90
CA GLY A 396 -6.96 -29.69 6.00
C GLY A 396 -5.71 -28.81 6.06
N ALA A 397 -5.84 -27.51 6.32
CA ALA A 397 -4.74 -26.54 6.29
C ALA A 397 -4.54 -25.85 7.65
N ALA A 398 -4.47 -26.62 8.74
CA ALA A 398 -4.20 -26.09 10.09
C ALA A 398 -2.69 -25.91 10.37
N TRP A 399 -1.83 -26.82 9.90
CA TRP A 399 -0.40 -26.81 10.20
C TRP A 399 0.46 -26.27 9.03
N PRO A 400 1.47 -25.42 9.28
CA PRO A 400 1.62 -24.54 10.43
C PRO A 400 0.67 -23.34 10.31
N SER A 401 0.51 -22.51 11.35
CA SER A 401 -0.33 -21.32 11.26
C SER A 401 0.28 -20.24 10.35
N GLY A 402 -0.34 -20.02 9.18
CA GLY A 402 0.10 -19.01 8.22
C GLY A 402 -0.03 -17.57 8.72
N HIS A 403 -1.06 -17.24 9.51
CA HIS A 403 -1.20 -15.89 10.08
C HIS A 403 -0.07 -15.58 11.07
N ALA A 404 0.29 -16.54 11.93
CA ALA A 404 1.40 -16.39 12.87
C ALA A 404 2.75 -16.29 12.14
N ALA A 405 2.97 -17.12 11.12
CA ALA A 405 4.17 -17.10 10.29
C ALA A 405 4.33 -15.77 9.52
N ALA A 406 3.26 -15.30 8.87
CA ALA A 406 3.25 -14.04 8.15
C ALA A 406 3.45 -12.81 9.06
N ALA A 407 2.89 -12.84 10.28
CA ALA A 407 3.14 -11.81 11.28
C ALA A 407 4.64 -11.73 11.65
N CYS A 408 5.26 -12.87 11.96
CA CYS A 408 6.70 -12.94 12.20
C CYS A 408 7.51 -12.47 10.99
N ALA A 409 7.11 -12.83 9.77
CA ALA A 409 7.80 -12.42 8.55
C ALA A 409 7.83 -10.90 8.36
N ILE A 410 6.68 -10.23 8.49
CA ILE A 410 6.56 -8.80 8.21
C ILE A 410 7.15 -7.95 9.32
N TYR A 411 6.72 -8.19 10.55
CA TYR A 411 7.19 -7.40 11.69
C TYR A 411 8.65 -7.73 12.00
N GLY A 412 9.09 -8.96 11.73
CA GLY A 412 10.49 -9.36 11.78
C GLY A 412 11.32 -8.69 10.68
N ALA A 413 10.83 -8.59 9.44
CA ALA A 413 11.51 -7.88 8.37
C ALA A 413 11.66 -6.39 8.69
N LEU A 414 10.60 -5.74 9.19
CA LEU A 414 10.67 -4.35 9.69
C LEU A 414 11.76 -4.21 10.75
N ALA A 415 11.76 -5.09 11.75
CA ALA A 415 12.74 -5.06 12.84
C ALA A 415 14.17 -5.26 12.32
N ALA A 416 14.39 -6.23 11.43
CA ALA A 416 15.68 -6.52 10.83
C ALA A 416 16.23 -5.30 10.05
N LEU A 417 15.37 -4.60 9.30
CA LEU A 417 15.74 -3.40 8.55
C LEU A 417 16.09 -2.23 9.48
N VAL A 418 15.27 -1.95 10.49
CA VAL A 418 15.52 -0.88 11.47
C VAL A 418 16.80 -1.14 12.26
N ILE A 419 17.07 -2.40 12.62
CA ILE A 419 18.29 -2.78 13.33
C ILE A 419 19.51 -2.72 12.41
N GLY A 420 19.38 -3.19 11.16
CA GLY A 420 20.47 -3.24 10.18
C GLY A 420 20.93 -1.85 9.73
N TYR A 421 20.00 -0.94 9.48
CA TYR A 421 20.29 0.38 8.92
C TYR A 421 20.21 1.54 9.93
N GLY A 422 19.63 1.32 11.12
CA GLY A 422 19.54 2.34 12.15
C GLY A 422 20.86 2.55 12.90
N VAL A 423 21.17 3.80 13.29
CA VAL A 423 22.41 4.13 14.02
C VAL A 423 22.22 4.24 15.55
N SER A 424 20.99 4.49 16.02
CA SER A 424 20.70 4.69 17.44
C SER A 424 20.62 3.38 18.23
N ARG A 425 21.04 3.38 19.51
CA ARG A 425 20.81 2.25 20.44
C ARG A 425 19.33 1.94 20.64
N ARG A 426 18.44 2.93 20.50
CA ARG A 426 16.98 2.75 20.59
C ARG A 426 16.40 1.89 19.46
N ARG A 427 17.16 1.63 18.38
CA ARG A 427 16.72 0.79 17.26
C ARG A 427 16.28 -0.61 17.69
N TRP A 428 16.83 -1.14 18.77
CA TRP A 428 16.47 -2.46 19.30
C TRP A 428 15.07 -2.51 19.91
N ALA A 429 14.50 -1.37 20.31
CA ALA A 429 13.13 -1.31 20.83
C ALA A 429 12.10 -1.80 19.81
N VAL A 430 12.41 -1.74 18.51
CA VAL A 430 11.54 -2.25 17.44
C VAL A 430 11.26 -3.76 17.56
N LEU A 431 12.14 -4.53 18.24
CA LEU A 431 11.91 -5.96 18.48
C LEU A 431 10.66 -6.23 19.32
N ALA A 432 10.22 -5.26 20.12
CA ALA A 432 8.97 -5.38 20.85
C ALA A 432 7.77 -5.61 19.90
N VAL A 433 7.83 -5.09 18.67
CA VAL A 433 6.73 -5.23 17.70
C VAL A 433 6.49 -6.71 17.32
N PRO A 434 7.43 -7.45 16.70
CA PRO A 434 7.19 -8.86 16.38
C PRO A 434 7.01 -9.72 17.64
N VAL A 435 7.68 -9.41 18.76
CA VAL A 435 7.60 -10.19 20.01
C VAL A 435 6.21 -10.09 20.67
N LEU A 436 5.51 -8.96 20.52
CA LEU A 436 4.17 -8.78 21.10
C LEU A 436 3.07 -9.08 20.09
N VAL A 437 3.20 -8.59 18.85
CA VAL A 437 2.13 -8.66 17.86
C VAL A 437 1.97 -10.08 17.31
N ALA A 438 3.05 -10.80 17.00
CA ALA A 438 2.92 -12.13 16.40
C ALA A 438 2.28 -13.16 17.36
N PRO A 439 2.63 -13.21 18.67
CA PRO A 439 1.92 -14.05 19.62
C PRO A 439 0.47 -13.63 19.85
N ALA A 440 0.16 -12.33 19.90
CA ALA A 440 -1.22 -11.85 20.02
C ALA A 440 -2.08 -12.32 18.84
N ILE A 441 -1.54 -12.26 17.63
CA ILE A 441 -2.18 -12.81 16.42
C ILE A 441 -2.34 -14.32 16.55
N GLY A 442 -1.32 -15.04 17.01
CA GLY A 442 -1.38 -16.46 17.28
C GLY A 442 -2.53 -16.84 18.23
N VAL A 443 -2.65 -16.15 19.36
CA VAL A 443 -3.74 -16.34 20.32
C VAL A 443 -5.10 -16.05 19.68
N SER A 444 -5.20 -14.97 18.89
CA SER A 444 -6.44 -14.66 18.16
C SER A 444 -6.86 -15.81 17.24
N ARG A 445 -5.90 -16.54 16.65
CA ARG A 445 -6.18 -17.67 15.74
C ARG A 445 -6.66 -18.91 16.48
N VAL A 446 -6.19 -19.14 17.70
CA VAL A 446 -6.73 -20.21 18.56
C VAL A 446 -8.13 -19.84 19.04
N TYR A 447 -8.36 -18.57 19.43
CA TYR A 447 -9.66 -18.07 19.87
C TYR A 447 -10.77 -18.29 18.82
N VAL A 448 -10.50 -17.95 17.56
CA VAL A 448 -11.47 -18.15 16.45
C VAL A 448 -11.56 -19.61 15.98
N ALA A 449 -10.86 -20.54 16.65
CA ALA A 449 -10.76 -21.96 16.32
C ALA A 449 -10.14 -22.27 14.94
N ALA A 450 -9.34 -21.35 14.38
CA ALA A 450 -8.67 -21.57 13.11
C ALA A 450 -7.45 -22.50 13.22
N HIS A 451 -6.83 -22.59 14.40
CA HIS A 451 -5.56 -23.27 14.63
C HIS A 451 -5.47 -23.81 16.07
N PHE A 452 -4.73 -24.90 16.26
CA PHE A 452 -4.31 -25.38 17.58
C PHE A 452 -3.11 -24.59 18.11
N PRO A 453 -2.86 -24.59 19.44
CA PRO A 453 -1.67 -23.98 20.02
C PRO A 453 -0.35 -24.42 19.37
N THR A 454 -0.20 -25.71 19.07
CA THR A 454 1.01 -26.23 18.40
C THR A 454 1.17 -25.70 16.97
N ASP A 455 0.08 -25.51 16.22
CA ASP A 455 0.11 -24.91 14.87
C ASP A 455 0.66 -23.48 14.92
N VAL A 456 0.24 -22.72 15.94
CA VAL A 456 0.69 -21.34 16.17
C VAL A 456 2.17 -21.30 16.49
N VAL A 457 2.65 -22.17 17.41
CA VAL A 457 4.07 -22.26 17.74
C VAL A 457 4.89 -22.60 16.48
N ALA A 458 4.43 -23.55 15.68
CA ALA A 458 5.09 -23.91 14.43
C ALA A 458 5.14 -22.75 13.42
N GLY A 459 4.05 -21.97 13.32
CA GLY A 459 4.01 -20.76 12.50
C GLY A 459 4.98 -19.68 12.97
N LEU A 460 5.01 -19.41 14.28
CA LEU A 460 5.95 -18.46 14.88
C LEU A 460 7.42 -18.87 14.65
N LEU A 461 7.72 -20.17 14.77
CA LEU A 461 9.04 -20.72 14.48
C LEU A 461 9.40 -20.56 13.00
N LEU A 462 8.50 -20.93 12.09
CA LEU A 462 8.70 -20.77 10.64
C LEU A 462 9.07 -19.34 10.28
N GLY A 463 8.22 -18.37 10.64
CA GLY A 463 8.43 -16.97 10.28
C GLY A 463 9.69 -16.39 10.91
N SER A 464 9.93 -16.66 12.19
CA SER A 464 11.08 -16.11 12.92
C SER A 464 12.41 -16.66 12.40
N LEU A 465 12.52 -17.99 12.24
CA LEU A 465 13.75 -18.62 11.76
C LEU A 465 14.03 -18.26 10.30
N TRP A 466 12.99 -18.14 9.47
CA TRP A 466 13.15 -17.71 8.08
C TRP A 466 13.65 -16.27 7.96
N VAL A 467 13.09 -15.33 8.74
CA VAL A 467 13.57 -13.94 8.77
C VAL A 467 15.02 -13.87 9.23
N LEU A 468 15.39 -14.63 10.27
CA LEU A 468 16.77 -14.67 10.77
C LEU A 468 17.74 -15.22 9.71
N ALA A 469 17.35 -16.30 9.01
CA ALA A 469 18.14 -16.85 7.91
C ALA A 469 18.32 -15.82 6.78
N CYS A 470 17.25 -15.10 6.41
CA CYS A 470 17.31 -14.03 5.42
C CYS A 470 18.21 -12.88 5.88
N ALA A 471 18.08 -12.44 7.13
CA ALA A 471 18.84 -11.30 7.65
C ALA A 471 20.34 -11.63 7.73
N TRP A 472 20.67 -12.88 8.06
CA TRP A 472 22.04 -13.40 8.05
C TRP A 472 22.60 -13.51 6.63
N ALA A 473 21.86 -14.12 5.71
CA ALA A 473 22.27 -14.33 4.32
C ALA A 473 22.48 -12.99 3.56
N PHE A 474 21.64 -11.99 3.83
CA PHE A 474 21.76 -10.64 3.25
C PHE A 474 22.83 -9.79 3.93
N GLN A 475 23.38 -10.24 5.07
CA GLN A 475 24.39 -9.54 5.87
C GLN A 475 24.06 -8.06 6.06
N LEU A 476 22.88 -7.75 6.64
CA LEU A 476 22.40 -6.37 6.85
C LEU A 476 23.30 -5.51 7.79
N ARG A 477 24.57 -5.87 8.01
CA ARG A 477 25.54 -5.24 8.92
C ARG A 477 26.92 -4.89 8.34
N SER A 478 27.27 -5.19 7.08
CA SER A 478 28.65 -4.99 6.59
C SER A 478 28.87 -3.67 5.84
N GLY A 479 28.78 -2.54 6.54
CA GLY A 479 29.04 -1.20 5.97
C GLY A 479 29.75 -0.19 6.88
N GLN A 480 30.07 -0.53 8.12
CA GLN A 480 30.93 0.32 8.97
C GLN A 480 32.31 -0.32 9.12
N GLY A 481 33.18 0.07 8.20
CA GLY A 481 34.57 -0.34 8.16
C GLY A 481 35.34 0.45 7.12
N VAL A 482 35.12 1.78 7.04
CA VAL A 482 36.13 2.66 6.45
C VAL A 482 37.32 2.58 7.39
N ARG A 483 38.24 1.64 7.12
CA ARG A 483 39.60 1.76 7.63
C ARG A 483 40.13 3.06 7.04
N HIS A 484 40.36 4.05 7.89
CA HIS A 484 41.20 5.19 7.53
C HIS A 484 42.50 4.61 6.93
N PRO A 485 42.91 4.99 5.70
CA PRO A 485 44.26 4.71 5.28
C PRO A 485 45.16 5.46 6.26
N ALA A 486 45.94 4.70 7.02
CA ALA A 486 46.98 5.24 7.87
C ALA A 486 47.86 6.13 6.99
N THR A 487 48.03 7.37 7.43
CA THR A 487 49.06 8.31 7.01
C THR A 487 50.41 7.60 6.95
N ALA A 488 50.84 7.24 5.74
CA ALA A 488 52.19 6.81 5.41
C ALA A 488 52.69 7.61 4.21
N ALA A 489 52.77 8.92 4.39
CA ALA A 489 53.49 9.83 3.50
C ALA A 489 54.19 10.87 4.38
N GLY A 490 55.41 10.56 4.80
CA GLY A 490 56.19 11.43 5.65
C GLY A 490 57.39 10.74 6.30
N MET A 491 58.36 10.29 5.50
CA MET A 491 59.80 10.26 5.81
C MET A 491 60.53 9.37 4.80
N ALA A 492 60.98 9.97 3.69
CA ALA A 492 62.13 9.50 2.92
C ALA A 492 62.62 10.63 2.00
N SER A 493 63.19 11.68 2.60
CA SER A 493 64.12 12.60 1.93
C SER A 493 65.23 12.94 2.92
N ARG A 494 66.24 12.06 2.97
CA ARG A 494 67.63 12.37 3.31
C ARG A 494 68.51 11.50 2.45
#